data_AF-A0A6P8LGQ3-F1
#
_entry.id   AF-A0A6P8LGQ3-F1
#
_cell.length_a   1.000
_cell.length_b   1.000
_cell.length_c   1.000
_cell.angle_alpha   90.00
_cell.angle_beta   90.00
_cell.angle_gamma   90.00
#
_symmetry.space_group_name_H-M   'P 1'
#
loop_
_entity.id
_entity.type
_entity.pdbx_description
1 polymer ?
#
loop_
_entity_poly.entity_id
_entity_poly.type
_entity_poly.pdbx_seq_one_letter_code
_entity_poly.pdbx_strand_id
1 'polypeptide(L)'
;MLSPEVWNFKPPQHHFSTEKRNYKKTDVPDVVKLHYFNHSISLILPDAARIPDELRTCLSEDSDYYRVNGLNVFELINKEFIEAFVKKGELTLLTIGNRIDVDNSVAVTPTGHLILSLLTEDFQKLGLEGKASFFDRKVQTRYVVTIDLKSENFTPGKKNYEHVQTSLQERLNTKFDVIVSWNPPDENLCPSSVAAWFHKRKYSVSLCQQTFLQRIEYSLPIPIISNEFDNDKFFEWLGIFSICGNLGSNIENDYVNTYKYPLSVINVGQVWYLQWTGFFTTKQIKTFYSIVEEW
;
A
#
# COMPACT_ATOMS: atom_id res chain seq x y z
N MET A 1 -7.99 -3.85 41.16
CA MET A 1 -7.65 -2.66 40.33
C MET A 1 -8.92 -1.83 40.24
N LEU A 2 -9.03 -0.79 41.05
CA LEU A 2 -10.25 0.02 41.20
C LEU A 2 -10.19 1.17 40.19
N SER A 3 -11.06 1.09 39.18
CA SER A 3 -11.36 2.11 38.15
C SER A 3 -10.18 2.74 37.40
N PRO A 4 -9.86 2.31 36.15
CA PRO A 4 -8.96 3.09 35.30
C PRO A 4 -9.53 4.50 35.04
N GLU A 5 -8.66 5.51 34.94
CA GLU A 5 -9.06 6.87 34.54
C GLU A 5 -9.63 6.85 33.12
N VAL A 6 -10.93 7.03 32.99
CA VAL A 6 -11.68 6.98 31.70
C VAL A 6 -11.92 8.37 31.10
N TRP A 7 -11.22 9.40 31.58
CA TRP A 7 -11.49 10.80 31.22
C TRP A 7 -10.27 11.55 30.66
N ASN A 8 -9.06 11.03 30.88
CA ASN A 8 -7.81 11.73 30.56
C ASN A 8 -6.92 10.89 29.62
N PHE A 9 -7.45 10.59 28.44
CA PHE A 9 -6.69 9.85 27.42
C PHE A 9 -5.74 10.81 26.71
N LYS A 10 -4.44 10.47 26.74
CA LYS A 10 -3.47 11.16 25.88
C LYS A 10 -3.82 10.89 24.42
N PRO A 11 -3.74 11.89 23.53
CA PRO A 11 -3.92 11.66 22.11
C PRO A 11 -2.88 10.64 21.62
N PRO A 12 -3.26 9.76 20.68
CA PRO A 12 -2.31 8.82 20.09
C PRO A 12 -1.19 9.57 19.37
N GLN A 13 -0.01 8.97 19.33
CA GLN A 13 1.11 9.51 18.56
C GLN A 13 0.77 9.49 17.08
N HIS A 14 0.90 10.64 16.43
CA HIS A 14 0.77 10.79 14.99
C HIS A 14 1.93 11.64 14.49
N HIS A 15 2.31 11.43 13.23
CA HIS A 15 3.36 12.19 12.57
C HIS A 15 2.89 12.57 11.17
N PHE A 16 2.85 13.86 10.89
CA PHE A 16 2.55 14.39 9.57
C PHE A 16 3.71 15.25 9.09
N SER A 17 3.97 15.21 7.80
CA SER A 17 4.99 16.01 7.14
C SER A 17 4.40 16.60 5.86
N THR A 18 4.53 17.91 5.69
CA THR A 18 4.14 18.60 4.46
C THR A 18 5.40 19.09 3.76
N GLU A 19 5.54 18.74 2.49
CA GLU A 19 6.61 19.22 1.62
C GLU A 19 6.02 20.05 0.49
N LYS A 20 6.49 21.29 0.32
CA LYS A 20 6.13 22.12 -0.84
C LYS A 20 7.10 21.83 -1.98
N ARG A 21 6.58 21.35 -3.10
CA ARG A 21 7.36 21.06 -4.31
C ARG A 21 6.97 21.98 -5.46
N ASN A 22 7.93 22.20 -6.36
CA ASN A 22 7.69 22.93 -7.60
C ASN A 22 7.23 21.92 -8.66
N TYR A 23 5.98 22.05 -9.12
CA TYR A 23 5.37 21.21 -10.16
C TYR A 23 6.12 21.24 -11.50
N LYS A 24 7.03 22.19 -11.71
CA LYS A 24 7.88 22.22 -12.91
C LYS A 24 9.03 21.21 -12.85
N LYS A 25 9.26 20.61 -11.68
CA LYS A 25 10.24 19.53 -11.53
C LYS A 25 9.50 18.21 -11.66
N THR A 26 9.68 17.58 -12.80
CA THR A 26 9.06 16.30 -13.18
C THR A 26 9.62 15.09 -12.40
N ASP A 27 10.28 15.31 -11.27
CA ASP A 27 10.84 14.23 -10.47
C ASP A 27 9.76 13.60 -9.60
N VAL A 28 9.46 12.33 -9.85
CA VAL A 28 8.60 11.55 -8.95
C VAL A 28 9.22 11.58 -7.55
N PRO A 29 8.46 11.99 -6.52
CA PRO A 29 8.96 12.07 -5.15
C PRO A 29 9.49 10.73 -4.62
N ASP A 30 10.51 10.78 -3.78
CA ASP A 30 11.09 9.57 -3.18
C ASP A 30 10.09 8.84 -2.27
N VAL A 31 9.15 9.57 -1.65
CA VAL A 31 8.05 8.96 -0.90
C VAL A 31 7.20 8.03 -1.77
N VAL A 32 6.96 8.39 -3.04
CA VAL A 32 6.25 7.52 -3.99
C VAL A 32 7.11 6.32 -4.36
N LYS A 33 8.43 6.51 -4.57
CA LYS A 33 9.34 5.42 -4.94
C LYS A 33 9.53 4.39 -3.82
N LEU A 34 9.49 4.82 -2.57
CA LEU A 34 9.76 3.99 -1.40
C LEU A 34 8.48 3.37 -0.81
N HIS A 35 7.29 3.77 -1.27
CA HIS A 35 6.01 3.23 -0.83
C HIS A 35 5.55 2.06 -1.72
N TYR A 36 5.83 0.84 -1.26
CA TYR A 36 5.67 -0.37 -2.08
C TYR A 36 4.26 -0.95 -2.12
N PHE A 37 3.46 -0.79 -1.06
CA PHE A 37 2.16 -1.45 -0.92
C PHE A 37 1.04 -0.42 -0.93
N ASN A 38 0.32 -0.29 -2.04
CA ASN A 38 -0.69 0.74 -2.23
C ASN A 38 -2.07 0.10 -2.40
N HIS A 39 -3.04 0.51 -1.60
CA HIS A 39 -4.40 -0.06 -1.62
C HIS A 39 -5.45 0.84 -2.27
N SER A 40 -5.38 2.14 -1.99
CA SER A 40 -6.36 3.13 -2.48
C SER A 40 -5.64 4.35 -3.00
N ILE A 41 -6.10 4.83 -4.15
CA ILE A 41 -5.64 6.07 -4.79
C ILE A 41 -6.88 6.93 -4.97
N SER A 42 -6.83 8.18 -4.51
CA SER A 42 -7.94 9.13 -4.67
C SER A 42 -7.45 10.42 -5.29
N LEU A 43 -8.21 10.96 -6.24
CA LEU A 43 -7.93 12.20 -6.94
C LEU A 43 -9.14 13.12 -6.91
N ILE A 44 -8.91 14.38 -6.58
CA ILE A 44 -9.95 15.40 -6.48
C ILE A 44 -9.64 16.50 -7.51
N LEU A 45 -10.56 16.72 -8.43
CA LEU A 45 -10.39 17.69 -9.51
C LEU A 45 -11.48 18.78 -9.41
N PRO A 46 -11.16 19.97 -8.87
CA PRO A 46 -12.07 21.09 -8.83
C PRO A 46 -12.21 21.72 -10.23
N ASP A 47 -13.44 22.10 -10.58
CA ASP A 47 -13.82 22.82 -11.80
C ASP A 47 -13.37 22.18 -13.13
N ALA A 48 -13.04 20.88 -13.10
CA ALA A 48 -12.68 20.14 -14.30
C ALA A 48 -13.92 19.89 -15.17
N ALA A 49 -13.93 20.32 -16.43
CA ALA A 49 -15.07 20.10 -17.33
C ALA A 49 -15.28 18.62 -17.67
N ARG A 50 -14.18 17.87 -17.86
CA ARG A 50 -14.16 16.44 -18.17
C ARG A 50 -12.91 15.82 -17.56
N ILE A 51 -13.01 14.55 -17.18
CA ILE A 51 -11.87 13.74 -16.78
C ILE A 51 -11.20 13.15 -18.04
N PRO A 52 -9.89 13.37 -18.24
CA PRO A 52 -9.12 12.70 -19.29
C PRO A 52 -9.30 11.19 -19.28
N ASP A 53 -9.45 10.58 -20.46
CA ASP A 53 -9.64 9.14 -20.57
C ASP A 53 -8.40 8.38 -20.08
N GLU A 54 -7.20 8.93 -20.32
CA GLU A 54 -5.91 8.42 -19.84
C GLU A 54 -5.87 8.25 -18.31
N LEU A 55 -6.44 9.19 -17.55
CA LEU A 55 -6.53 9.08 -16.09
C LEU A 55 -7.43 7.93 -15.65
N ARG A 56 -8.44 7.57 -16.45
CA ARG A 56 -9.35 6.45 -16.14
C ARG A 56 -8.70 5.11 -16.44
N THR A 57 -7.97 5.02 -17.55
CA THR A 57 -7.42 3.77 -18.06
C THR A 57 -6.08 3.41 -17.42
N CYS A 58 -5.23 4.37 -17.05
CA CYS A 58 -3.86 4.11 -16.56
C CYS A 58 -3.75 3.20 -15.33
N LEU A 59 -4.80 3.12 -14.51
CA LEU A 59 -4.87 2.26 -13.32
C LEU A 59 -5.77 1.03 -13.51
N SER A 60 -6.43 0.92 -14.65
CA SER A 60 -7.41 -0.13 -14.96
C SER A 60 -6.92 -1.09 -16.06
N GLU A 61 -6.05 -0.63 -16.96
CA GLU A 61 -5.46 -1.43 -18.02
C GLU A 61 -4.15 -2.08 -17.54
N ASP A 62 -3.98 -3.37 -17.82
CA ASP A 62 -2.82 -4.19 -17.43
C ASP A 62 -2.44 -4.10 -15.94
N SER A 63 -3.42 -3.78 -15.09
CA SER A 63 -3.23 -3.59 -13.66
C SER A 63 -3.61 -4.78 -12.80
N ASP A 64 -4.07 -5.86 -13.43
CA ASP A 64 -4.47 -7.10 -12.78
C ASP A 64 -3.44 -7.59 -11.74
N TYR A 65 -3.98 -8.07 -10.62
CA TYR A 65 -3.22 -8.74 -9.58
C TYR A 65 -3.89 -10.07 -9.23
N TYR A 66 -3.16 -10.93 -8.53
CA TYR A 66 -3.61 -12.30 -8.31
C TYR A 66 -3.62 -12.62 -6.83
N ARG A 67 -4.69 -13.26 -6.38
CA ARG A 67 -4.74 -13.86 -5.05
C ARG A 67 -4.32 -15.32 -5.14
N VAL A 68 -3.39 -15.71 -4.29
CA VAL A 68 -2.89 -17.08 -4.14
C VAL A 68 -3.21 -17.56 -2.72
N ASN A 69 -3.96 -18.66 -2.60
CA ASN A 69 -4.40 -19.15 -1.30
C ASN A 69 -3.48 -20.25 -0.76
N GLY A 70 -3.24 -20.19 0.56
CA GLY A 70 -2.49 -21.21 1.29
C GLY A 70 -1.04 -21.38 0.83
N LEU A 71 -0.38 -20.30 0.42
CA LEU A 71 1.01 -20.28 -0.03
C LEU A 71 1.98 -20.69 1.08
N ASN A 72 2.91 -21.59 0.77
CA ASN A 72 4.07 -21.86 1.63
C ASN A 72 5.22 -20.92 1.26
N VAL A 73 5.84 -20.29 2.26
CA VAL A 73 6.87 -19.25 2.05
C VAL A 73 8.12 -19.79 1.35
N PHE A 74 8.47 -21.07 1.55
CA PHE A 74 9.64 -21.67 0.89
C PHE A 74 9.53 -21.69 -0.65
N GLU A 75 8.32 -21.56 -1.23
CA GLU A 75 8.17 -21.42 -2.69
C GLU A 75 8.77 -20.11 -3.21
N LEU A 76 8.75 -19.06 -2.39
CA LEU A 76 9.24 -17.72 -2.77
C LEU A 76 10.77 -17.66 -2.85
N ILE A 77 11.47 -18.61 -2.24
CA ILE A 77 12.93 -18.74 -2.35
C ILE A 77 13.35 -19.72 -3.44
N ASN A 78 12.40 -20.33 -4.16
CA ASN A 78 12.72 -21.25 -5.24
C ASN A 78 13.58 -20.56 -6.31
N LYS A 79 14.69 -21.17 -6.71
CA LYS A 79 15.62 -20.58 -7.70
C LYS A 79 14.91 -20.16 -8.99
N GLU A 80 14.03 -20.99 -9.53
CA GLU A 80 13.29 -20.66 -10.76
C GLU A 80 12.40 -19.44 -10.56
N PHE A 81 11.75 -19.34 -9.39
CA PHE A 81 10.91 -18.19 -9.04
C PHE A 81 11.72 -16.89 -8.93
N ILE A 82 12.85 -16.94 -8.20
CA ILE A 82 13.74 -15.79 -8.03
C ILE A 82 14.27 -15.31 -9.38
N GLU A 83 14.81 -16.22 -10.19
CA GLU A 83 15.40 -15.88 -11.50
C GLU A 83 14.35 -15.39 -12.49
N ALA A 84 13.12 -15.92 -12.46
CA ALA A 84 12.07 -15.54 -13.39
C ALA A 84 11.38 -14.21 -13.02
N PHE A 85 11.02 -14.02 -11.74
CA PHE A 85 10.14 -12.92 -11.34
C PHE A 85 10.86 -11.86 -10.52
N VAL A 86 11.73 -12.26 -9.59
CA VAL A 86 12.36 -11.32 -8.65
C VAL A 86 13.54 -10.59 -9.30
N LYS A 87 14.43 -11.31 -9.99
CA LYS A 87 15.63 -10.72 -10.62
C LYS A 87 15.33 -10.04 -11.95
N LYS A 88 14.43 -10.63 -12.76
CA LYS A 88 14.10 -10.10 -14.08
C LYS A 88 13.06 -9.00 -14.06
N GLY A 89 12.19 -8.89 -13.05
CA GLY A 89 11.17 -7.86 -12.98
C GLY A 89 11.01 -7.26 -11.59
N GLU A 90 9.90 -6.56 -11.36
CA GLU A 90 9.52 -6.04 -10.04
C GLU A 90 8.32 -6.84 -9.52
N LEU A 91 8.59 -7.72 -8.57
CA LEU A 91 7.56 -8.50 -7.89
C LEU A 91 7.12 -7.79 -6.62
N THR A 92 5.82 -7.58 -6.46
CA THR A 92 5.24 -7.12 -5.19
C THR A 92 4.28 -8.19 -4.69
N LEU A 93 4.48 -8.65 -3.46
CA LEU A 93 3.63 -9.66 -2.83
C LEU A 93 3.33 -9.24 -1.40
N LEU A 94 2.09 -9.41 -0.97
CA LEU A 94 1.66 -9.07 0.39
C LEU A 94 0.66 -10.10 0.90
N THR A 95 0.81 -10.49 2.17
CA THR A 95 -0.18 -11.32 2.87
C THR A 95 -1.48 -10.56 3.11
N ILE A 96 -2.62 -11.22 2.97
CA ILE A 96 -3.95 -10.66 3.22
C ILE A 96 -4.69 -11.45 4.32
N GLY A 97 -5.61 -10.79 5.02
CA GLY A 97 -6.41 -11.40 6.08
C GLY A 97 -5.69 -11.52 7.44
N ASN A 98 -4.36 -11.41 7.45
CA ASN A 98 -3.54 -11.41 8.66
C ASN A 98 -3.40 -9.99 9.22
N ARG A 99 -3.69 -9.83 10.51
CA ARG A 99 -3.51 -8.56 11.22
C ARG A 99 -2.05 -8.42 11.64
N ILE A 100 -1.40 -7.35 11.22
CA ILE A 100 0.04 -7.15 11.43
C ILE A 100 0.44 -7.07 12.90
N ASP A 101 -0.49 -6.84 13.82
CA ASP A 101 -0.27 -6.76 15.27
C ASP A 101 -0.48 -8.09 15.99
N VAL A 102 -1.26 -9.01 15.42
CA VAL A 102 -1.63 -10.31 16.04
C VAL A 102 -1.08 -11.53 15.30
N ASP A 103 -1.02 -11.48 13.98
CA ASP A 103 -0.71 -12.64 13.13
C ASP A 103 0.63 -12.48 12.41
N ASN A 104 1.27 -13.58 12.03
CA ASN A 104 2.42 -13.52 11.13
C ASN A 104 2.04 -12.93 9.78
N SER A 105 2.97 -12.23 9.13
CA SER A 105 2.78 -11.73 7.77
C SER A 105 4.04 -11.85 6.94
N VAL A 106 3.83 -11.94 5.64
CA VAL A 106 4.88 -12.10 4.63
C VAL A 106 4.69 -11.06 3.54
N ALA A 107 5.78 -10.47 3.09
CA ALA A 107 5.79 -9.57 1.96
C ALA A 107 7.04 -9.78 1.09
N VAL A 108 6.92 -9.52 -0.22
CA VAL A 108 8.06 -9.36 -1.12
C VAL A 108 8.01 -7.96 -1.69
N THR A 109 9.12 -7.24 -1.57
CA THR A 109 9.26 -5.90 -2.11
C THR A 109 9.71 -5.94 -3.58
N PRO A 110 9.40 -4.91 -4.39
CA PRO A 110 9.91 -4.80 -5.77
C PRO A 110 11.44 -4.76 -5.83
N THR A 111 12.10 -4.35 -4.75
CA THR A 111 13.56 -4.40 -4.61
C THR A 111 14.13 -5.80 -4.44
N GLY A 112 13.28 -6.83 -4.26
CA GLY A 112 13.69 -8.23 -4.15
C GLY A 112 13.99 -8.70 -2.73
N HIS A 113 13.41 -8.06 -1.71
CA HIS A 113 13.53 -8.50 -0.33
C HIS A 113 12.29 -9.28 0.07
N LEU A 114 12.48 -10.50 0.57
CA LEU A 114 11.46 -11.25 1.30
C LEU A 114 11.49 -10.81 2.76
N ILE A 115 10.35 -10.33 3.25
CA ILE A 115 10.18 -9.81 4.61
C ILE A 115 9.16 -10.69 5.32
N LEU A 116 9.55 -11.21 6.49
CA LEU A 116 8.69 -11.99 7.39
C LEU A 116 8.52 -11.20 8.68
N SER A 117 7.29 -10.77 8.98
CA SER A 117 6.94 -10.25 10.31
C SER A 117 6.36 -11.40 11.13
N LEU A 118 7.10 -11.81 12.15
CA LEU A 118 6.81 -13.01 12.92
C LEU A 118 6.57 -12.67 14.38
N LEU A 119 5.67 -13.42 15.01
CA LEU A 119 5.55 -13.50 16.46
C LEU A 119 6.80 -14.12 17.06
N THR A 120 7.09 -13.78 18.32
CA THR A 120 8.27 -14.27 19.06
C THR A 120 8.43 -15.79 18.99
N GLU A 121 7.35 -16.55 19.16
CA GLU A 121 7.39 -18.01 19.15
C GLU A 121 7.82 -18.58 17.78
N ASP A 122 7.25 -18.06 16.70
CA ASP A 122 7.54 -18.54 15.35
C ASP A 122 8.92 -18.07 14.89
N PHE A 123 9.34 -16.86 15.28
CA PHE A 123 10.70 -16.39 15.04
C PHE A 123 11.75 -17.28 15.71
N GLN A 124 11.56 -17.64 16.99
CA GLN A 124 12.47 -18.51 17.73
C GLN A 124 12.52 -19.92 17.15
N LYS A 125 11.38 -20.47 16.73
CA LYS A 125 11.32 -21.76 16.03
C LYS A 125 12.01 -21.71 14.68
N LEU A 126 11.86 -20.60 13.94
CA LEU A 126 12.42 -20.45 12.60
C LEU A 126 13.95 -20.51 12.63
N GLY A 127 14.59 -19.85 13.59
CA GLY A 127 16.05 -19.89 13.76
C GLY A 127 16.82 -19.13 12.67
N LEU A 128 16.22 -18.05 12.15
CA LEU A 128 16.85 -17.12 11.22
C LEU A 128 17.20 -15.80 11.91
N GLU A 129 18.19 -15.10 11.38
CA GLU A 129 18.56 -13.78 11.87
C GLU A 129 17.47 -12.75 11.53
N GLY A 130 17.11 -11.94 12.51
CA GLY A 130 16.08 -10.91 12.38
C GLY A 130 16.25 -9.80 13.40
N LYS A 131 15.48 -8.73 13.24
CA LYS A 131 15.47 -7.56 14.13
C LYS A 131 14.18 -7.52 14.92
N ALA A 132 14.26 -7.20 16.20
CA ALA A 132 13.05 -6.99 17.01
C ALA A 132 12.25 -5.78 16.47
N SER A 133 10.93 -5.90 16.49
CA SER A 133 9.97 -4.89 16.04
C SER A 133 8.84 -4.75 17.07
N PHE A 134 8.27 -3.56 17.19
CA PHE A 134 7.36 -3.21 18.28
C PHE A 134 6.21 -2.35 17.80
N PHE A 135 4.97 -2.71 18.18
CA PHE A 135 3.81 -1.82 18.11
C PHE A 135 3.63 -1.06 19.43
N ASP A 136 3.71 -1.79 20.54
CA ASP A 136 3.83 -1.21 21.89
C ASP A 136 5.27 -1.37 22.37
N ARG A 137 5.90 -0.27 22.79
CA ARG A 137 7.30 -0.23 23.24
C ARG A 137 7.55 -1.03 24.54
N LYS A 138 6.49 -1.53 25.17
CA LYS A 138 6.57 -2.26 26.45
C LYS A 138 6.91 -3.74 26.31
N VAL A 139 6.48 -4.41 25.23
CA VAL A 139 6.65 -5.87 25.11
C VAL A 139 7.18 -6.23 23.72
N GLN A 140 8.28 -7.01 23.71
CA GLN A 140 8.87 -7.55 22.50
C GLN A 140 8.07 -8.76 22.02
N THR A 141 7.05 -8.54 21.21
CA THR A 141 6.20 -9.62 20.69
C THR A 141 6.49 -9.97 19.23
N ARG A 142 7.33 -9.18 18.53
CA ARG A 142 7.52 -9.31 17.09
C ARG A 142 8.97 -9.17 16.65
N TYR A 143 9.28 -9.88 15.58
CA TYR A 143 10.58 -9.88 14.92
C TYR A 143 10.39 -9.81 13.41
N VAL A 144 11.30 -9.11 12.73
CA VAL A 144 11.31 -8.98 11.28
C VAL A 144 12.57 -9.67 10.75
N VAL A 145 12.36 -10.69 9.93
CA VAL A 145 13.41 -11.37 9.17
C VAL A 145 13.39 -10.82 7.75
N THR A 146 14.53 -10.37 7.25
CA THR A 146 14.67 -9.84 5.89
C THR A 146 15.69 -10.68 5.14
N ILE A 147 15.28 -11.22 3.99
CA ILE A 147 16.11 -12.06 3.13
C ILE A 147 16.23 -11.37 1.78
N ASP A 148 17.45 -11.02 1.39
CA ASP A 148 17.75 -10.47 0.07
C ASP A 148 17.79 -11.60 -0.96
N LEU A 149 16.73 -11.69 -1.78
CA LEU A 149 16.59 -12.71 -2.82
C LEU A 149 17.46 -12.40 -4.05
N LYS A 150 17.91 -11.15 -4.22
CA LYS A 150 18.77 -10.73 -5.34
C LYS A 150 20.25 -10.95 -5.03
N SER A 151 20.61 -11.16 -3.77
CA SER A 151 21.99 -11.42 -3.35
C SER A 151 22.63 -12.59 -4.13
N GLU A 152 23.83 -12.37 -4.68
CA GLU A 152 24.63 -13.40 -5.35
C GLU A 152 25.02 -14.56 -4.40
N ASN A 153 24.99 -14.28 -3.10
CA ASN A 153 25.25 -15.26 -2.04
C ASN A 153 24.04 -16.08 -1.64
N PHE A 154 22.86 -15.76 -2.17
CA PHE A 154 21.63 -16.50 -1.94
C PHE A 154 21.31 -17.41 -3.13
N THR A 155 22.10 -18.49 -3.27
CA THR A 155 21.97 -19.47 -4.37
C THR A 155 21.99 -20.91 -3.84
N PRO A 156 21.27 -21.86 -4.48
CA PRO A 156 21.29 -23.26 -4.07
C PRO A 156 22.70 -23.84 -4.00
N GLY A 157 22.96 -24.65 -2.98
CA GLY A 157 24.28 -25.22 -2.67
C GLY A 157 25.14 -24.35 -1.73
N LYS A 158 24.75 -23.10 -1.46
CA LYS A 158 25.39 -22.28 -0.41
C LYS A 158 24.71 -22.54 0.93
N LYS A 159 25.53 -22.62 2.00
CA LYS A 159 25.07 -22.85 3.39
C LYS A 159 23.91 -21.94 3.82
N ASN A 160 23.99 -20.65 3.47
CA ASN A 160 22.95 -19.68 3.82
C ASN A 160 21.60 -20.02 3.15
N TYR A 161 21.62 -20.34 1.85
CA TYR A 161 20.40 -20.71 1.12
C TYR A 161 19.79 -22.00 1.70
N GLU A 162 20.61 -23.02 1.93
CA GLU A 162 20.15 -24.31 2.49
C GLU A 162 19.58 -24.16 3.90
N HIS A 163 20.21 -23.34 4.74
CA HIS A 163 19.70 -23.03 6.08
C HIS A 163 18.34 -22.32 6.03
N VAL A 164 18.20 -21.31 5.18
CA VAL A 164 16.92 -20.61 4.98
C VAL A 164 15.86 -21.55 4.42
N GLN A 165 16.21 -22.37 3.43
CA GLN A 165 15.29 -23.33 2.84
C GLN A 165 14.77 -24.33 3.87
N THR A 166 15.66 -24.93 4.65
CA THR A 166 15.31 -25.87 5.71
C THR A 166 14.45 -25.20 6.77
N SER A 167 14.81 -23.98 7.18
CA SER A 167 14.05 -23.21 8.18
C SER A 167 12.61 -22.92 7.71
N LEU A 168 12.45 -22.45 6.47
CA LEU A 168 11.12 -22.14 5.92
C LEU A 168 10.29 -23.39 5.61
N GLN A 169 10.93 -24.48 5.18
CA GLN A 169 10.22 -25.70 4.78
C GLN A 169 9.81 -26.56 5.98
N GLU A 170 10.66 -26.67 6.99
CA GLU A 170 10.45 -27.59 8.12
C GLU A 170 9.90 -26.91 9.37
N ARG A 171 10.14 -25.60 9.53
CA ARG A 171 9.85 -24.89 10.81
C ARG A 171 8.76 -23.84 10.68
N LEU A 172 8.47 -23.34 9.48
CA LEU A 172 7.37 -22.41 9.22
C LEU A 172 6.17 -23.14 8.61
N ASN A 173 5.34 -23.72 9.49
CA ASN A 173 4.16 -24.49 9.06
C ASN A 173 2.96 -23.62 8.64
N THR A 174 3.02 -22.32 8.89
CA THR A 174 1.95 -21.39 8.58
C THR A 174 1.86 -21.16 7.08
N LYS A 175 0.64 -21.28 6.55
CA LYS A 175 0.32 -20.97 5.16
C LYS A 175 -0.32 -19.59 5.09
N PHE A 176 -0.07 -18.89 3.99
CA PHE A 176 -0.50 -17.51 3.83
C PHE A 176 -1.39 -17.35 2.60
N ASP A 177 -2.51 -16.65 2.76
CA ASP A 177 -3.22 -16.10 1.62
C ASP A 177 -2.52 -14.80 1.23
N VAL A 178 -2.14 -14.68 -0.04
CA VAL A 178 -1.34 -13.54 -0.52
C VAL A 178 -1.95 -12.94 -1.77
N ILE A 179 -1.71 -11.65 -1.97
CA ILE A 179 -1.89 -10.96 -3.24
C ILE A 179 -0.53 -10.73 -3.88
N VAL A 180 -0.44 -10.91 -5.18
CA VAL A 180 0.78 -10.76 -5.96
C VAL A 180 0.52 -9.98 -7.23
N SER A 181 1.42 -9.06 -7.54
CA SER A 181 1.50 -8.35 -8.81
C SER A 181 2.94 -8.35 -9.28
N TRP A 182 3.15 -8.49 -10.58
CA TRP A 182 4.47 -8.57 -11.18
C TRP A 182 4.55 -7.64 -12.38
N ASN A 183 5.50 -6.70 -12.32
CA ASN A 183 5.84 -5.84 -13.45
C ASN A 183 6.99 -6.50 -14.22
N PRO A 184 6.74 -7.03 -15.42
CA PRO A 184 7.80 -7.56 -16.27
C PRO A 184 8.76 -6.46 -16.73
N PRO A 185 10.02 -6.81 -17.07
CA PRO A 185 10.98 -5.86 -17.62
C PRO A 185 10.72 -5.50 -19.09
N ASP A 186 10.03 -6.37 -19.82
CA ASP A 186 9.77 -6.30 -21.26
C ASP A 186 8.25 -6.47 -21.47
N GLU A 187 7.70 -5.69 -22.38
CA GLU A 187 6.29 -5.71 -22.79
C GLU A 187 5.88 -7.04 -23.44
N ASN A 188 6.86 -7.79 -23.98
CA ASN A 188 6.61 -9.12 -24.55
C ASN A 188 6.29 -10.20 -23.50
N LEU A 189 6.55 -9.93 -22.21
CA LEU A 189 6.29 -10.87 -21.13
C LEU A 189 4.93 -10.56 -20.50
N CYS A 190 4.06 -11.56 -20.45
CA CYS A 190 2.75 -11.39 -19.85
C CYS A 190 2.84 -11.31 -18.30
N PRO A 191 2.30 -10.27 -17.65
CA PRO A 191 2.24 -10.17 -16.19
C PRO A 191 1.57 -11.37 -15.50
N SER A 192 0.63 -12.03 -16.18
CA SER A 192 -0.07 -13.23 -15.69
C SER A 192 0.83 -14.47 -15.53
N SER A 193 2.05 -14.44 -16.06
CA SER A 193 2.98 -15.58 -15.95
C SER A 193 3.32 -15.94 -14.50
N VAL A 194 3.30 -14.97 -13.56
CA VAL A 194 3.45 -15.24 -12.13
C VAL A 194 2.30 -16.09 -11.58
N ALA A 195 1.07 -15.82 -12.01
CA ALA A 195 -0.11 -16.60 -11.67
C ALA A 195 -0.04 -18.00 -12.25
N ALA A 196 0.39 -18.13 -13.51
CA ALA A 196 0.60 -19.42 -14.17
C ALA A 196 1.64 -20.29 -13.44
N TRP A 197 2.70 -19.68 -12.91
CA TRP A 197 3.71 -20.40 -12.11
C TRP A 197 3.10 -21.02 -10.85
N PHE A 198 2.32 -20.26 -10.08
CA PHE A 198 1.63 -20.77 -8.89
C PHE A 198 0.58 -21.83 -9.23
N HIS A 199 -0.19 -21.62 -10.30
CA HIS A 199 -1.19 -22.59 -10.76
C HIS A 199 -0.54 -23.93 -11.16
N LYS A 200 0.61 -23.91 -11.85
CA LYS A 200 1.38 -25.13 -12.20
C LYS A 200 1.82 -25.91 -10.97
N ARG A 201 2.02 -25.24 -9.83
CA ARG A 201 2.34 -25.84 -8.52
C ARG A 201 1.13 -26.24 -7.70
N LYS A 202 -0.08 -26.24 -8.30
CA LYS A 202 -1.35 -26.63 -7.69
C LYS A 202 -1.84 -25.69 -6.59
N TYR A 203 -1.37 -24.45 -6.56
CA TYR A 203 -1.98 -23.43 -5.71
C TYR A 203 -3.31 -22.95 -6.31
N SER A 204 -4.25 -22.58 -5.45
CA SER A 204 -5.48 -21.91 -5.86
C SER A 204 -5.15 -20.45 -6.16
N VAL A 205 -5.27 -20.07 -7.44
CA VAL A 205 -4.99 -18.72 -7.93
C VAL A 205 -6.27 -18.12 -8.47
N SER A 206 -6.55 -16.88 -8.10
CA SER A 206 -7.71 -16.12 -8.58
C SER A 206 -7.27 -14.75 -9.08
N LEU A 207 -7.81 -14.35 -10.23
CA LEU A 207 -7.64 -13.01 -10.78
C LEU A 207 -8.38 -12.01 -9.90
N CYS A 208 -7.76 -10.87 -9.64
CA CYS A 208 -8.36 -9.74 -8.94
C CYS A 208 -8.20 -8.49 -9.79
N GLN A 209 -9.28 -7.71 -9.84
CA GLN A 209 -9.34 -6.47 -10.61
C GLN A 209 -9.58 -5.30 -9.65
N GLN A 210 -9.05 -4.15 -10.03
CA GLN A 210 -9.28 -2.89 -9.34
C GLN A 210 -10.74 -2.48 -9.46
N THR A 211 -11.26 -1.84 -8.42
CA THR A 211 -12.56 -1.18 -8.45
C THR A 211 -12.38 0.31 -8.65
N PHE A 212 -13.20 0.91 -9.49
CA PHE A 212 -13.21 2.35 -9.75
C PHE A 212 -14.53 2.97 -9.28
N LEU A 213 -14.42 4.05 -8.51
CA LEU A 213 -15.52 4.85 -8.02
C LEU A 213 -15.35 6.30 -8.49
N GLN A 214 -16.46 6.89 -8.93
CA GLN A 214 -16.52 8.28 -9.36
C GLN A 214 -17.72 8.97 -8.70
N ARG A 215 -17.49 10.18 -8.19
CA ARG A 215 -18.51 11.06 -7.62
C ARG A 215 -18.30 12.49 -8.11
N ILE A 216 -19.39 13.23 -8.27
CA ILE A 216 -19.38 14.66 -8.61
C ILE A 216 -20.19 15.40 -7.56
N GLU A 217 -19.61 16.46 -7.00
CA GLU A 217 -20.32 17.38 -6.12
C GLU A 217 -20.43 18.74 -6.81
N TYR A 218 -21.62 19.34 -6.76
CA TYR A 218 -21.91 20.62 -7.42
C TYR A 218 -21.97 21.75 -6.41
N SER A 219 -21.57 22.95 -6.83
CA SER A 219 -21.67 24.18 -6.02
C SER A 219 -21.03 24.04 -4.64
N LEU A 220 -19.89 23.35 -4.56
CA LEU A 220 -19.18 23.09 -3.33
C LEU A 220 -18.19 24.24 -3.04
N PRO A 221 -18.21 24.84 -1.84
CA PRO A 221 -17.11 25.68 -1.38
C PRO A 221 -15.86 24.83 -1.16
N ILE A 222 -14.76 25.18 -1.80
CA ILE A 222 -13.46 24.52 -1.62
C ILE A 222 -12.45 25.48 -0.96
N PRO A 223 -11.52 24.99 -0.13
CA PRO A 223 -10.49 25.82 0.50
C PRO A 223 -9.54 26.44 -0.52
N ILE A 224 -9.18 27.71 -0.33
CA ILE A 224 -8.19 28.40 -1.16
C ILE A 224 -6.79 28.13 -0.62
N ILE A 225 -5.91 27.56 -1.44
CA ILE A 225 -4.50 27.36 -1.10
C ILE A 225 -3.75 28.70 -1.28
N SER A 226 -3.33 29.31 -0.17
CA SER A 226 -2.57 30.57 -0.13
C SER A 226 -1.26 30.44 0.65
N ASN A 227 -0.47 31.52 0.74
CA ASN A 227 0.79 31.49 1.50
C ASN A 227 0.58 31.33 3.02
N GLU A 228 -0.57 31.76 3.56
CA GLU A 228 -0.95 31.65 4.98
C GLU A 228 -1.84 30.42 5.25
N PHE A 229 -1.81 29.45 4.34
CA PHE A 229 -2.69 28.29 4.38
C PHE A 229 -2.35 27.30 5.48
N ASP A 230 -3.40 26.88 6.19
CA ASP A 230 -3.34 25.84 7.21
C ASP A 230 -3.49 24.46 6.55
N ASN A 231 -2.35 23.77 6.35
CA ASN A 231 -2.31 22.46 5.69
C ASN A 231 -3.10 21.40 6.48
N ASP A 232 -3.18 21.50 7.81
CA ASP A 232 -3.87 20.53 8.64
C ASP A 232 -5.39 20.63 8.42
N LYS A 233 -5.92 21.86 8.39
CA LYS A 233 -7.34 22.09 8.07
C LYS A 233 -7.72 21.67 6.66
N PHE A 234 -6.80 21.81 5.70
CA PHE A 234 -7.03 21.32 4.35
C PHE A 234 -7.03 19.81 4.28
N PHE A 235 -6.08 19.15 4.94
CA PHE A 235 -6.02 17.70 5.01
C PHE A 235 -7.28 17.14 5.68
N GLU A 236 -7.77 17.79 6.75
CA GLU A 236 -9.04 17.47 7.38
C GLU A 236 -10.22 17.65 6.42
N TRP A 237 -10.31 18.79 5.72
CA TRP A 237 -11.34 19.04 4.71
C TRP A 237 -11.34 17.97 3.60
N LEU A 238 -10.17 17.62 3.07
CA LEU A 238 -9.99 16.56 2.07
C LEU A 238 -10.48 15.21 2.60
N GLY A 239 -10.18 14.90 3.87
CA GLY A 239 -10.65 13.69 4.54
C GLY A 239 -12.17 13.63 4.60
N ILE A 240 -12.81 14.70 5.08
CA ILE A 240 -14.27 14.81 5.20
C ILE A 240 -14.91 14.71 3.80
N PHE A 241 -14.38 15.44 2.82
CA PHE A 241 -14.87 15.35 1.45
C PHE A 241 -14.77 13.91 0.91
N SER A 242 -13.63 13.25 1.09
CA SER A 242 -13.40 11.90 0.55
C SER A 242 -14.42 10.88 1.05
N ILE A 243 -14.83 10.97 2.32
CA ILE A 243 -15.79 10.05 2.94
C ILE A 243 -17.26 10.45 2.77
N CYS A 244 -17.59 11.39 1.87
CA CYS A 244 -18.93 11.99 1.75
C CYS A 244 -19.42 12.62 3.06
N GLY A 245 -18.52 13.14 3.88
CA GLY A 245 -18.87 13.80 5.12
C GLY A 245 -19.62 15.11 4.87
N ASN A 246 -20.45 15.51 5.83
CA ASN A 246 -21.21 16.75 5.71
C ASN A 246 -20.28 17.96 5.85
N LEU A 247 -19.98 18.60 4.71
CA LEU A 247 -19.23 19.85 4.66
C LEU A 247 -20.14 21.08 4.87
N GLY A 248 -21.46 20.92 4.86
CA GLY A 248 -22.39 22.01 5.08
C GLY A 248 -22.30 22.54 6.51
N SER A 249 -21.59 23.65 6.69
CA SER A 249 -21.52 24.38 7.96
C SER A 249 -22.06 25.79 7.77
N ASN A 250 -23.38 25.96 7.82
CA ASN A 250 -24.00 27.30 7.93
C ASN A 250 -25.37 27.27 8.63
N ILE A 251 -25.73 26.19 9.32
CA ILE A 251 -26.91 26.20 10.19
C ILE A 251 -26.44 26.60 11.58
N GLU A 252 -26.74 27.84 12.00
CA GLU A 252 -26.57 28.23 13.39
C GLU A 252 -27.39 27.27 14.27
N ASN A 253 -26.74 26.66 15.28
CA ASN A 253 -27.31 25.62 16.16
C ASN A 253 -27.47 24.21 15.56
N ASP A 254 -26.65 23.81 14.59
CA ASP A 254 -26.56 22.38 14.23
C ASP A 254 -25.90 21.58 15.37
N TYR A 255 -26.71 20.78 16.06
CA TYR A 255 -26.23 19.86 17.10
C TYR A 255 -25.61 18.58 16.52
N VAL A 256 -25.77 18.34 15.21
CA VAL A 256 -25.30 17.15 14.49
C VAL A 256 -23.92 17.40 13.89
N ASN A 257 -23.66 18.59 13.35
CA ASN A 257 -22.39 18.92 12.70
C ASN A 257 -21.77 20.22 13.24
N THR A 258 -20.65 20.09 13.95
CA THR A 258 -19.88 21.23 14.47
C THR A 258 -18.66 21.58 13.61
N TYR A 259 -18.44 20.86 12.49
CA TYR A 259 -17.35 21.16 11.58
C TYR A 259 -17.50 22.58 11.03
N LYS A 260 -16.38 23.30 10.90
CA LYS A 260 -16.36 24.66 10.34
C LYS A 260 -15.39 24.69 9.17
N TYR A 261 -15.82 25.28 8.06
CA TYR A 261 -14.96 25.47 6.91
C TYR A 261 -13.65 26.20 7.27
N PRO A 262 -12.53 25.89 6.59
CA PRO A 262 -11.36 26.75 6.59
C PRO A 262 -11.72 28.19 6.17
N LEU A 263 -10.96 29.15 6.70
CA LEU A 263 -11.31 30.58 6.73
C LEU A 263 -11.49 31.23 5.34
N SER A 264 -10.85 30.67 4.31
CA SER A 264 -10.89 31.21 2.94
C SER A 264 -11.36 30.12 1.99
N VAL A 265 -12.54 30.30 1.39
CA VAL A 265 -13.15 29.36 0.43
C VAL A 265 -13.49 30.06 -0.88
N ILE A 266 -13.51 29.29 -1.96
CA ILE A 266 -14.03 29.67 -3.28
C ILE A 266 -15.12 28.69 -3.69
N ASN A 267 -16.21 29.20 -4.27
CA ASN A 267 -17.24 28.35 -4.84
C ASN A 267 -16.83 27.92 -6.24
N VAL A 268 -16.83 26.61 -6.48
CA VAL A 268 -16.59 26.02 -7.80
C VAL A 268 -17.86 25.36 -8.33
N GLY A 269 -18.01 25.32 -9.66
CA GLY A 269 -19.21 24.78 -10.28
C GLY A 269 -19.39 23.29 -9.98
N GLN A 270 -18.30 22.53 -10.14
CA GLN A 270 -18.27 21.09 -9.87
C GLN A 270 -16.93 20.64 -9.32
N VAL A 271 -16.95 19.56 -8.53
CA VAL A 271 -15.76 18.89 -8.00
C VAL A 271 -15.88 17.41 -8.27
N TRP A 272 -14.92 16.87 -9.01
CA TRP A 272 -14.83 15.43 -9.26
C TRP A 272 -14.05 14.76 -8.14
N TYR A 273 -14.55 13.62 -7.67
CA TYR A 273 -13.85 12.68 -6.81
C TYR A 273 -13.71 11.36 -7.54
N LEU A 274 -12.47 10.90 -7.68
CA LEU A 274 -12.11 9.64 -8.31
C LEU A 274 -11.38 8.78 -7.30
N GLN A 275 -11.75 7.50 -7.21
CA GLN A 275 -11.10 6.56 -6.33
C GLN A 275 -10.90 5.22 -7.03
N TRP A 276 -9.66 4.74 -6.99
CA TRP A 276 -9.30 3.39 -7.40
C TRP A 276 -8.91 2.60 -6.15
N THR A 277 -9.44 1.38 -6.02
CA THR A 277 -9.18 0.50 -4.88
C THR A 277 -8.80 -0.88 -5.37
N GLY A 278 -7.76 -1.45 -4.77
CA GLY A 278 -7.20 -2.74 -5.18
C GLY A 278 -5.80 -2.92 -4.64
N PHE A 279 -4.91 -3.42 -5.50
CA PHE A 279 -3.48 -3.53 -5.19
C PHE A 279 -2.68 -2.87 -6.31
N PHE A 280 -1.92 -1.83 -5.96
CA PHE A 280 -1.16 -1.05 -6.93
C PHE A 280 0.34 -1.11 -6.67
N THR A 281 1.09 -1.40 -7.72
CA THR A 281 2.56 -1.42 -7.70
C THR A 281 3.11 0.00 -7.74
N THR A 282 4.34 0.18 -7.25
CA THR A 282 5.03 1.46 -7.33
C THR A 282 5.16 2.00 -8.76
N LYS A 283 5.27 1.12 -9.77
CA LYS A 283 5.29 1.51 -11.19
C LYS A 283 3.99 2.19 -11.60
N GLN A 284 2.84 1.62 -11.22
CA GLN A 284 1.52 2.20 -11.52
C GLN A 284 1.33 3.55 -10.83
N ILE A 285 1.75 3.68 -9.57
CA ILE A 285 1.66 4.98 -8.85
C ILE A 285 2.55 6.03 -9.52
N LYS A 286 3.75 5.66 -9.98
CA LYS A 286 4.64 6.57 -10.72
C LYS A 286 3.99 7.06 -12.01
N THR A 287 3.46 6.14 -12.82
CA THR A 287 2.75 6.48 -14.06
C THR A 287 1.57 7.40 -13.78
N PHE A 288 0.74 7.07 -12.79
CA PHE A 288 -0.38 7.90 -12.38
C PHE A 288 0.05 9.31 -11.95
N TYR A 289 1.10 9.41 -11.13
CA TYR A 289 1.65 10.69 -10.69
C TYR A 289 2.11 11.55 -11.88
N SER A 290 2.83 10.97 -12.84
CA SER A 290 3.27 11.69 -14.04
C SER A 290 2.12 12.19 -14.90
N ILE A 291 1.05 11.40 -15.07
CA ILE A 291 -0.14 11.83 -15.83
C ILE A 291 -0.84 13.01 -15.11
N VAL A 292 -0.95 12.96 -13.78
CA VAL A 292 -1.55 14.06 -13.00
C VAL A 292 -0.69 15.32 -13.06
N GLU A 293 0.63 15.21 -13.17
CA GLU A 293 1.53 16.37 -13.25
C GLU A 293 1.45 17.08 -14.61
N GLU A 294 1.14 16.37 -15.68
CA GLU A 294 0.96 16.93 -17.02
C GLU A 294 -0.37 17.69 -17.21
N TRP A 295 -1.32 17.50 -16.28
CA TRP A 295 -2.68 18.05 -16.34
C TRP A 295 -2.87 19.26 -15.41
#